data_AF-A0A5E3WPN8-F1
#
_entry.id   AF-A0A5E3WPN8-F1
#
_cell.length_a   1.000
_cell.length_b   1.000
_cell.length_c   1.000
_cell.angle_alpha   90.00
_cell.angle_beta   90.00
_cell.angle_gamma   90.00
#
_symmetry.space_group_name_H-M   'P 1'
#
loop_
_entity.id
_entity.type
_entity.pdbx_description
1 polymer ?
#
loop_
_entity_poly.entity_id
_entity_poly.type
_entity_poly.pdbx_seq_one_letter_code
_entity_poly.pdbx_strand_id
1 'polypeptide(L)'
;MTQTASSGSPPAGFFIGREGKMVPKGQNQYIAYGVRRGRRGTRVVLSHAAMLADIANVSNAAGRGFDSFEEAQAWCDEFILANNPQRIAVLREEVDGLVLELAAARSRS
;
A
#
# COMPACT_ATOMS: atom_id res chain seq x y z
N MET A 1 -16.67 -33.54 -7.33
CA MET A 1 -17.77 -32.57 -7.18
C MET A 1 -17.29 -31.25 -7.74
N THR A 2 -17.82 -30.86 -8.89
CA THR A 2 -17.42 -29.66 -9.63
C THR A 2 -18.16 -28.46 -9.01
N GLN A 3 -17.46 -27.62 -8.24
CA GLN A 3 -18.04 -26.39 -7.72
C GLN A 3 -18.10 -25.36 -8.86
N THR A 4 -19.33 -25.06 -9.28
CA THR A 4 -19.67 -23.98 -10.21
C THR A 4 -19.17 -22.67 -9.61
N ALA A 5 -18.22 -22.01 -10.29
CA ALA A 5 -17.83 -20.65 -9.97
C ALA A 5 -19.02 -19.74 -10.25
N SER A 6 -19.71 -19.30 -9.19
CA SER A 6 -20.80 -18.33 -9.29
C SER A 6 -20.25 -17.00 -9.81
N SER A 7 -20.52 -16.71 -11.08
CA SER A 7 -20.18 -15.48 -11.80
C SER A 7 -21.00 -14.25 -11.38
N GLY A 8 -21.53 -14.25 -10.15
CA GLY A 8 -22.25 -13.11 -9.58
C GLY A 8 -21.29 -12.15 -8.91
N SER A 9 -21.36 -10.86 -9.26
CA SER A 9 -20.70 -9.83 -8.45
C SER A 9 -21.13 -9.98 -6.98
N PRO A 10 -20.20 -9.89 -6.00
CA PRO A 10 -20.54 -10.07 -4.60
C PRO A 10 -21.60 -9.04 -4.16
N PRO A 11 -22.48 -9.40 -3.20
CA PRO A 11 -23.50 -8.50 -2.69
C PRO A 11 -22.93 -7.16 -2.20
N ALA A 12 -23.75 -6.11 -2.23
CA ALA A 12 -23.35 -4.81 -1.71
C ALA A 12 -22.86 -4.92 -0.25
N GLY A 13 -21.68 -4.34 0.03
CA GLY A 13 -21.04 -4.44 1.34
C GLY A 13 -20.13 -5.67 1.53
N PHE A 14 -20.03 -6.58 0.56
CA PHE A 14 -19.15 -7.74 0.60
C PHE A 14 -18.08 -7.70 -0.50
N PHE A 15 -17.00 -8.46 -0.31
CA PHE A 15 -15.99 -8.72 -1.33
C PHE A 15 -15.58 -10.19 -1.30
N ILE A 16 -15.03 -10.68 -2.42
CA ILE A 16 -14.44 -12.01 -2.47
C ILE A 16 -13.03 -11.92 -1.88
N GLY A 17 -12.88 -12.44 -0.67
CA GLY A 17 -11.63 -12.52 0.07
C GLY A 17 -10.81 -13.76 -0.28
N ARG A 18 -9.91 -14.16 0.63
CA ARG A 18 -9.04 -15.33 0.47
C ARG A 18 -9.86 -16.60 0.21
N GLU A 19 -9.35 -17.49 -0.65
CA GLU A 19 -9.99 -18.78 -1.00
C GLU A 19 -11.40 -18.64 -1.60
N GLY A 20 -11.75 -17.48 -2.15
CA GLY A 20 -13.07 -17.26 -2.71
C GLY A 20 -14.17 -17.02 -1.67
N LYS A 21 -13.82 -16.84 -0.38
CA LYS A 21 -14.79 -16.60 0.68
C LYS A 21 -15.42 -15.22 0.54
N MET A 22 -16.74 -15.12 0.71
CA MET A 22 -17.40 -13.83 0.84
C MET A 22 -17.15 -13.24 2.22
N VAL A 23 -16.63 -12.02 2.25
CA VAL A 23 -16.24 -11.32 3.48
C VAL A 23 -16.83 -9.91 3.47
N PRO A 24 -17.36 -9.40 4.60
CA PRO A 24 -17.71 -8.00 4.77
C PRO A 24 -16.57 -7.05 4.38
N LYS A 25 -16.87 -6.02 3.59
CA LYS A 25 -15.92 -4.92 3.31
C LYS A 25 -15.45 -4.30 4.62
N GLY A 26 -14.17 -3.94 4.68
CA GLY A 26 -13.54 -3.44 5.89
C GLY A 26 -13.07 -4.52 6.88
N GLN A 27 -13.51 -5.77 6.76
CA GLN A 27 -12.98 -6.86 7.60
C GLN A 27 -11.57 -7.28 7.14
N ASN A 28 -10.70 -7.49 8.11
CA ASN A 28 -9.33 -7.94 7.86
C ASN A 28 -9.31 -9.43 7.50
N GLN A 29 -8.45 -9.77 6.54
CA GLN A 29 -8.20 -11.10 5.96
C GLN A 29 -6.71 -11.36 5.76
N TYR A 30 -5.90 -10.31 5.88
CA TYR A 30 -4.47 -10.27 5.60
C TYR A 30 -3.75 -9.58 6.75
N ILE A 31 -2.46 -9.84 6.90
CA ILE A 31 -1.63 -9.22 7.94
C ILE A 31 -1.40 -7.74 7.62
N ALA A 32 -1.20 -7.42 6.34
CA ALA A 32 -0.93 -6.07 5.87
C ALA A 32 -1.70 -5.75 4.58
N TYR A 33 -1.86 -4.45 4.31
CA TYR A 33 -2.54 -3.94 3.14
C TYR A 33 -1.71 -2.84 2.48
N GLY A 34 -1.31 -3.04 1.24
CA GLY A 34 -0.67 -2.03 0.42
C GLY A 34 -1.71 -1.12 -0.23
N VAL A 35 -1.40 0.17 -0.29
CA VAL A 35 -2.14 1.21 -1.00
C VAL A 35 -1.18 1.85 -2.01
N ARG A 36 -1.54 1.92 -3.28
CA ARG A 36 -0.83 2.67 -4.33
C ARG A 36 -1.71 3.83 -4.78
N ARG A 37 -1.12 5.03 -4.94
CA ARG A 37 -1.83 6.27 -5.34
C ARG A 37 -3.07 6.56 -4.48
N GLY A 38 -3.05 6.22 -3.19
CA GLY A 38 -4.14 6.57 -2.28
C GLY A 38 -4.14 8.06 -1.94
N ARG A 39 -5.15 8.50 -1.19
CA ARG A 39 -5.28 9.88 -0.72
C ARG A 39 -4.04 10.35 0.05
N ARG A 40 -3.39 9.44 0.77
CA ARG A 40 -2.15 9.69 1.53
C ARG A 40 -0.89 9.16 0.82
N GLY A 41 -0.97 8.95 -0.50
CA GLY A 41 0.13 8.42 -1.31
C GLY A 41 0.19 6.89 -1.32
N THR A 42 1.36 6.35 -1.66
CA THR A 42 1.63 4.91 -1.67
C THR A 42 2.21 4.50 -0.32
N ARG A 43 1.57 3.53 0.36
CA ARG A 43 1.91 3.14 1.73
C ARG A 43 1.34 1.78 2.13
N VAL A 44 1.83 1.23 3.23
CA VAL A 44 1.23 0.07 3.91
C VAL A 44 0.34 0.53 5.06
N VAL A 45 -0.79 -0.15 5.26
CA VAL A 45 -1.73 0.01 6.39
C VAL A 45 -2.09 -1.36 6.97
N LEU A 46 -2.54 -1.37 8.23
CA LEU A 46 -2.79 -2.59 9.00
C LEU A 46 -4.23 -3.11 8.89
N SER A 47 -5.13 -2.40 8.21
CA SER A 47 -6.52 -2.84 8.08
C SER A 47 -7.10 -2.60 6.69
N HIS A 48 -7.99 -3.51 6.30
CA HIS A 48 -8.74 -3.42 5.06
C HIS A 48 -9.61 -2.16 5.03
N ALA A 49 -10.21 -1.79 6.16
CA ALA A 49 -10.98 -0.56 6.29
C ALA A 49 -10.12 0.69 6.03
N ALA A 50 -8.90 0.75 6.57
CA ALA A 50 -7.99 1.86 6.31
C ALA A 50 -7.60 1.93 4.82
N MET A 51 -7.31 0.77 4.21
CA MET A 51 -7.01 0.69 2.77
C MET A 51 -8.18 1.21 1.93
N LEU A 52 -9.41 0.76 2.21
CA LEU A 52 -10.61 1.22 1.51
C LEU A 52 -10.83 2.73 1.67
N ALA A 53 -10.64 3.26 2.88
CA ALA A 53 -10.78 4.70 3.13
C ALA A 53 -9.75 5.52 2.34
N ASP A 54 -8.54 4.99 2.15
CA ASP A 54 -7.45 5.70 1.46
C ASP A 54 -7.63 5.70 -0.07
N ILE A 55 -8.20 4.63 -0.64
CA ILE A 55 -8.45 4.53 -2.10
C ILE A 55 -9.82 5.10 -2.50
N ALA A 56 -10.73 5.32 -1.55
CA ALA A 56 -12.08 5.80 -1.84
C ALA A 56 -12.07 7.16 -2.54
N ASN A 57 -12.73 7.21 -3.71
CA ASN A 57 -12.85 8.39 -4.58
C ASN A 57 -11.51 8.94 -5.09
N VAL A 58 -10.47 8.11 -5.15
CA VAL A 58 -9.17 8.49 -5.72
C VAL A 58 -8.97 7.77 -7.05
N SER A 59 -8.91 8.52 -8.14
CA SER A 59 -8.71 7.97 -9.48
C SER A 59 -7.38 7.22 -9.58
N ASN A 60 -7.41 6.02 -10.15
CA ASN A 60 -6.24 5.14 -10.31
C ASN A 60 -5.57 4.70 -8.99
N ALA A 61 -6.26 4.82 -7.85
CA ALA A 61 -5.82 4.23 -6.61
C ALA A 61 -6.03 2.70 -6.64
N ALA A 62 -5.08 1.97 -6.09
CA ALA A 62 -5.14 0.51 -6.00
C ALA A 62 -4.82 0.05 -4.58
N GLY A 63 -5.59 -0.92 -4.08
CA GLY A 63 -5.37 -1.55 -2.78
C GLY A 63 -5.21 -3.06 -2.94
N ARG A 64 -4.33 -3.67 -2.15
CA ARG A 64 -4.09 -5.12 -2.12
C ARG A 64 -3.73 -5.59 -0.72
N GLY A 65 -4.22 -6.77 -0.31
CA GLY A 65 -3.83 -7.43 0.94
C GLY A 65 -2.69 -8.43 0.76
N PHE A 66 -1.88 -8.62 1.81
CA PHE A 66 -0.67 -9.44 1.82
C PHE A 66 -0.54 -10.24 3.13
N ASP A 67 0.07 -11.42 3.02
CA ASP A 67 0.28 -12.31 4.17
C ASP A 67 1.48 -11.88 5.03
N SER A 68 2.29 -10.91 4.58
CA SER A 68 3.34 -10.29 5.38
C SER A 68 3.43 -8.78 5.14
N PHE A 69 4.00 -8.07 6.12
CA PHE A 69 4.27 -6.64 5.98
C PHE A 69 5.35 -6.38 4.93
N GLU A 70 6.36 -7.24 4.86
CA GLU A 70 7.48 -7.13 3.93
C GLU A 70 7.03 -7.23 2.47
N GLU A 71 6.12 -8.15 2.15
CA GLU A 71 5.54 -8.26 0.81
C GLU A 71 4.71 -7.01 0.43
N ALA A 72 3.91 -6.51 1.37
CA ALA A 72 3.12 -5.30 1.16
C ALA A 72 4.02 -4.08 0.90
N GLN A 73 5.13 -4.00 1.66
CA GLN A 73 6.12 -2.93 1.54
C GLN A 73 6.85 -3.02 0.19
N ALA A 74 7.35 -4.20 -0.17
CA ALA A 74 8.03 -4.42 -1.46
C ALA A 74 7.13 -4.04 -2.65
N TRP A 75 5.84 -4.41 -2.59
CA TRP A 75 4.87 -4.01 -3.60
C TRP A 75 4.64 -2.48 -3.65
N CYS A 76 4.66 -1.79 -2.52
CA CYS A 76 4.57 -0.32 -2.50
C CYS A 76 5.84 0.32 -3.08
N ASP A 77 7.01 -0.17 -2.69
CA ASP A 77 8.32 0.37 -3.06
C ASP A 77 8.60 0.22 -4.55
N GLU A 78 8.32 -0.96 -5.12
CA GLU A 78 8.43 -1.21 -6.56
C GLU A 78 7.68 -0.16 -7.38
N PHE A 79 6.48 0.21 -6.93
CA PHE A 79 5.67 1.21 -7.60
C PHE A 79 6.23 2.62 -7.46
N ILE A 80 6.68 2.98 -6.26
CA ILE A 80 7.30 4.28 -5.99
C ILE A 80 8.52 4.45 -6.89
N LEU A 81 9.40 3.45 -6.93
CA LEU A 81 10.61 3.44 -7.76
C LEU A 81 10.29 3.55 -9.25
N ALA A 82 9.27 2.84 -9.73
CA ALA A 82 8.88 2.87 -11.14
C ALA A 82 8.20 4.18 -11.56
N ASN A 83 7.42 4.84 -10.68
CA ASN A 83 6.58 5.98 -11.05
C ASN A 83 7.17 7.35 -10.69
N ASN A 84 8.16 7.42 -9.79
CA ASN A 84 8.73 8.69 -9.34
C ASN A 84 10.27 8.70 -9.28
N PRO A 85 10.99 8.27 -10.33
CA PRO A 85 12.46 8.24 -10.29
C PRO A 85 13.06 9.63 -10.05
N GLN A 86 12.48 10.67 -10.64
CA GLN A 86 12.95 12.06 -10.48
C GLN A 86 12.72 12.59 -9.06
N ARG A 87 11.54 12.36 -8.47
CA ARG A 87 11.26 12.82 -7.11
C ARG A 87 12.07 12.05 -6.06
N ILE A 88 12.38 10.78 -6.32
CA ILE A 88 13.28 10.00 -5.47
C ILE A 88 14.71 10.52 -5.57
N ALA A 89 15.16 10.92 -6.77
CA ALA A 89 16.47 11.56 -6.94
C ALA A 89 16.58 12.86 -6.13
N VAL A 90 15.56 13.73 -6.20
CA VAL A 90 15.52 14.97 -5.40
C VAL A 90 15.52 14.69 -3.90
N LEU A 91 14.70 13.75 -3.42
CA LEU A 91 14.67 13.39 -2.00
C LEU A 91 16.01 12.80 -1.52
N ARG A 92 16.74 12.08 -2.37
CA ARG A 92 18.07 11.58 -2.05
C ARG A 92 19.07 12.73 -1.89
N GLU A 93 19.06 13.69 -2.80
CA GLU A 93 19.92 14.88 -2.69
C GLU A 93 19.64 15.68 -1.41
N GLU A 94 18.36 15.84 -1.03
CA GLU A 94 17.98 16.50 0.23
C GLU A 94 18.50 15.74 1.46
N VAL A 95 18.38 14.40 1.49
CA VAL A 95 18.89 13.57 2.58
C VAL A 95 20.41 13.64 2.68
N ASP A 96 21.11 13.58 1.56
CA ASP A 96 22.58 13.67 1.52
C ASP A 96 23.05 15.03 2.07
N GLY A 97 22.35 16.11 1.73
CA GLY A 97 22.60 17.44 2.29
C GLY A 97 22.46 17.48 3.82
N LEU A 98 21.36 16.92 4.36
CA LEU A 98 21.12 16.86 5.81
C LEU A 98 22.16 16.00 6.54
N VAL A 99 22.62 14.90 5.93
CA VAL A 99 23.67 14.05 6.50
C VAL A 99 25.00 14.80 6.61
N LEU A 100 25.36 15.58 5.58
CA LEU A 100 26.56 16.42 5.59
C LEU A 100 26.48 17.51 6.68
N GLU A 101 25.34 18.18 6.81
CA GLU A 101 25.14 19.17 7.88
C GLU A 101 25.25 18.55 9.28
N LEU A 102 24.65 17.36 9.49
CA LEU A 102 24.75 16.65 10.75
C LEU A 102 26.19 16.24 11.09
N ALA A 103 26.95 15.77 10.09
CA ALA A 103 28.36 15.43 10.25
C ALA A 103 29.20 16.67 10.63
N ALA A 104 28.95 17.80 9.95
CA ALA A 104 29.60 19.07 10.25
C ALA A 104 29.26 19.55 11.68
N ALA A 105 28.01 19.42 12.12
CA ALA A 105 27.60 19.77 13.47
C ALA A 105 28.30 18.91 14.54
N ARG A 106 28.41 17.59 14.31
CA ARG A 106 29.10 16.65 15.22
C ARG A 106 30.61 16.83 15.28
N SER A 107 31.23 17.37 14.23
CA SER A 107 32.67 17.64 14.21
C SER A 107 33.09 18.88 15.01
N ARG A 108 32.14 19.73 15.40
CA ARG A 108 32.37 20.97 16.17
C ARG A 108 32.21 20.80 17.68
N SER A 109 31.70 19.64 18.11
CA SER A 109 31.56 19.22 19.51
C SER A 109 32.71 18.31 19.91
#